data_AF-A0ABD1WK80-F1
#
_entry.id   AF-A0ABD1WK80-F1
#
_cell.length_a   1.000
_cell.length_b   1.000
_cell.length_c   1.000
_cell.angle_alpha   90.00
_cell.angle_beta   90.00
_cell.angle_gamma   90.00
#
_symmetry.space_group_name_H-M   'P 1'
#
loop_
_entity.id
_entity.type
_entity.pdbx_description
1 polymer ?
#
loop_
_entity_poly.entity_id
_entity_poly.type
_entity_poly.pdbx_seq_one_letter_code
_entity_poly.pdbx_strand_id
1 'polypeptide(L)'
;MRTGLSTIQQTLTSEAASVLNHSIAEVGRQNHGQTTPLHVAATPLSFPSSFLRQACIRSHPNSSHPPQCRALELCFSVALERLPTAQNMAPGMESSISNALMAILKRAQAHQRRGYPEQQHQPLLAVSLSH
;
A
#
# COMPACT_ATOMS: atom_id res chain seq x y z
N MET A 1 13.78 -17.84 1.97
CA MET A 1 12.78 -16.79 1.65
C MET A 1 13.31 -15.36 1.71
N ARG A 2 14.40 -15.05 2.43
CA ARG A 2 15.01 -13.70 2.48
C ARG A 2 15.56 -13.19 1.14
N THR A 3 16.16 -14.06 0.33
CA THR A 3 16.82 -13.70 -0.95
C THR A 3 15.86 -13.14 -2.00
N GLY A 4 14.57 -13.51 -1.96
CA GLY A 4 13.57 -12.99 -2.89
C GLY A 4 13.20 -11.53 -2.60
N LEU A 5 13.15 -11.15 -1.32
CA LEU A 5 12.82 -9.78 -0.90
C LEU A 5 13.95 -8.81 -1.18
N SER A 6 15.19 -9.21 -0.94
CA SER A 6 16.36 -8.36 -1.23
C SER A 6 16.41 -8.00 -2.72
N THR A 7 16.21 -8.96 -3.62
CA THR A 7 16.21 -8.70 -5.07
C THR A 7 15.04 -7.81 -5.50
N ILE A 8 13.86 -7.99 -4.90
CA ILE A 8 12.70 -7.13 -5.16
C ILE A 8 13.01 -5.70 -4.68
N GLN A 9 13.52 -5.52 -3.47
CA GLN A 9 13.84 -4.20 -2.91
C GLN A 9 14.85 -3.43 -3.76
N GLN A 10 15.83 -4.10 -4.37
CA GLN A 10 16.78 -3.48 -5.30
C GLN A 10 16.13 -2.96 -6.59
N THR A 11 14.92 -3.41 -6.93
CA THR A 11 14.17 -2.96 -8.11
C THR A 11 13.07 -1.95 -7.78
N LEU A 12 12.82 -1.68 -6.50
CA LEU A 12 11.85 -0.68 -6.08
C LEU A 12 12.46 0.73 -6.19
N THR A 13 11.61 1.73 -6.40
CA THR A 13 12.03 3.13 -6.23
C THR A 13 12.41 3.38 -4.77
N SER A 14 13.27 4.36 -4.52
CA SER A 14 13.70 4.72 -3.16
C SER A 14 12.50 5.02 -2.25
N GLU A 15 11.48 5.69 -2.78
CA GLU A 15 10.24 6.01 -2.07
C GLU A 15 9.44 4.76 -1.70
N ALA A 16 9.29 3.82 -2.65
CA ALA A 16 8.57 2.57 -2.40
C ALA A 16 9.31 1.67 -1.40
N ALA A 17 10.64 1.63 -1.46
CA ALA A 17 11.46 0.92 -0.48
C ALA A 17 11.33 1.55 0.92
N SER A 18 11.31 2.88 1.01
CA SER A 18 11.09 3.61 2.27
C SER A 18 9.73 3.28 2.90
N VAL A 19 8.65 3.31 2.08
CA VAL A 19 7.30 2.91 2.54
C VAL A 19 7.27 1.47 3.05
N LEU A 20 7.91 0.54 2.34
CA LEU A 20 7.99 -0.86 2.76
C LEU A 20 8.74 -1.01 4.09
N ASN A 21 9.88 -0.35 4.24
CA ASN A 21 10.68 -0.38 5.47
C ASN A 21 9.92 0.23 6.66
N HIS A 22 9.23 1.36 6.45
CA HIS A 22 8.40 1.97 7.48
C HIS A 22 7.24 1.05 7.89
N SER A 23 6.62 0.36 6.93
CA SER A 23 5.57 -0.63 7.20
C SER A 23 6.08 -1.79 8.05
N ILE A 24 7.28 -2.29 7.78
CA ILE A 24 7.92 -3.37 8.56
C ILE A 24 8.23 -2.89 9.99
N ALA A 25 8.74 -1.67 10.13
CA ALA A 25 9.01 -1.09 11.45
C ALA A 25 7.73 -0.93 12.29
N GLU A 26 6.63 -0.52 11.67
CA GLU A 26 5.33 -0.41 12.34
C GLU A 26 4.78 -1.77 12.78
N VAL A 27 4.93 -2.82 11.97
CA VAL A 27 4.54 -4.20 12.34
C VAL A 27 5.25 -4.63 13.63
N GLY A 28 6.55 -4.33 13.74
CA GLY A 28 7.33 -4.60 14.95
C GLY A 28 6.83 -3.82 16.18
N ARG A 29 6.45 -2.55 16.00
CA ARG A 29 5.88 -1.72 17.09
C ARG A 29 4.50 -2.20 17.55
N GLN A 30 3.66 -2.63 16.62
CA GLN A 30 2.30 -3.11 16.88
C GLN A 30 2.26 -4.58 17.36
N ASN A 31 3.42 -5.25 17.47
CA ASN A 31 3.53 -6.68 17.78
C ASN A 31 2.69 -7.55 16.83
N HIS A 32 2.58 -7.14 15.57
CA HIS A 32 1.92 -7.92 14.53
C HIS A 32 2.90 -8.97 13.98
N GLY A 33 2.43 -10.19 13.76
CA GLY A 33 3.31 -11.30 13.35
C GLY A 33 3.75 -11.28 11.89
N GLN A 34 3.08 -10.49 11.05
CA GLN A 34 3.38 -10.38 9.62
C GLN A 34 3.18 -8.97 9.08
N THR A 35 4.07 -8.58 8.16
CA THR A 35 3.86 -7.42 7.29
C THR A 35 2.86 -7.79 6.20
N THR A 36 1.69 -7.17 6.25
CA THR A 36 0.58 -7.40 5.31
C THR A 36 0.42 -6.23 4.32
N PRO A 37 -0.31 -6.41 3.21
CA PRO A 37 -0.60 -5.32 2.28
C PRO A 37 -1.31 -4.13 2.95
N LEU A 38 -2.07 -4.39 4.03
CA LEU A 38 -2.76 -3.34 4.78
C LEU A 38 -1.76 -2.37 5.43
N HIS A 39 -0.66 -2.86 6.00
CA HIS A 39 0.39 -1.99 6.57
C HIS A 39 1.03 -1.10 5.50
N VAL A 40 1.28 -1.68 4.31
CA VAL A 40 1.85 -0.95 3.16
C VAL A 40 0.87 0.07 2.58
N ALA A 41 -0.44 -0.20 2.63
CA ALA A 41 -1.47 0.74 2.19
C ALA A 41 -1.72 1.88 3.20
N ALA A 42 -1.63 1.58 4.50
CA ALA A 42 -1.82 2.56 5.56
C ALA A 42 -0.67 3.57 5.63
N THR A 43 0.57 3.10 5.50
CA THR A 43 1.79 3.93 5.59
C THR A 43 1.74 5.21 4.74
N PRO A 44 1.49 5.16 3.42
CA PRO A 44 1.42 6.37 2.62
C PRO A 44 0.24 7.27 3.00
N LEU A 45 -0.90 6.75 3.46
CA LEU A 45 -2.02 7.62 3.89
C LEU A 45 -1.68 8.46 5.12
N SER A 46 -0.80 7.97 6.00
CA SER A 46 -0.35 8.69 7.18
C SER A 46 0.58 9.89 6.86
N PHE A 47 1.10 9.99 5.64
CA PHE A 47 1.92 11.12 5.21
C PHE A 47 1.08 12.13 4.39
N PRO A 48 1.03 13.41 4.80
CA PRO A 48 0.18 14.41 4.15
C PRO A 48 0.56 14.69 2.70
N SER A 49 1.82 14.44 2.31
CA SER A 49 2.36 14.65 0.96
C SER A 49 2.54 13.36 0.16
N SER A 50 1.89 12.25 0.55
CA SER A 50 2.07 10.99 -0.18
C SER A 50 1.39 11.00 -1.55
N PHE A 51 2.00 10.25 -2.49
CA PHE A 51 1.42 10.01 -3.80
C PHE A 51 0.03 9.38 -3.73
N LEU A 52 -0.25 8.54 -2.73
CA LEU A 52 -1.55 7.90 -2.58
C LEU A 52 -2.63 8.93 -2.24
N ARG A 53 -2.35 9.85 -1.31
CA ARG A 53 -3.27 10.92 -0.94
C ARG A 53 -3.56 11.84 -2.13
N GLN A 54 -2.51 12.23 -2.86
CA GLN A 54 -2.65 13.04 -4.07
C GLN A 54 -3.43 12.29 -5.17
N ALA A 55 -3.19 10.99 -5.35
CA ALA A 55 -3.92 10.16 -6.28
C ALA A 55 -5.40 10.07 -5.92
N CYS A 56 -5.75 9.85 -4.64
CA CYS A 56 -7.13 9.84 -4.17
C CYS A 56 -7.86 11.15 -4.49
N ILE A 57 -7.22 12.31 -4.24
CA ILE A 57 -7.75 13.63 -4.55
C ILE A 57 -7.97 13.78 -6.06
N ARG A 58 -6.96 13.43 -6.88
CA ARG A 58 -7.05 13.52 -8.36
C ARG A 58 -8.09 12.58 -8.97
N SER A 59 -8.32 11.41 -8.37
CA SER A 59 -9.31 10.45 -8.85
C SER A 59 -10.75 10.94 -8.66
N HIS A 60 -10.98 11.89 -7.74
CA HIS A 60 -12.32 12.37 -7.41
C HIS A 60 -12.39 13.91 -7.42
N PRO A 61 -12.08 14.57 -8.56
CA PRO A 61 -11.94 16.03 -8.63
C PRO A 61 -13.26 16.78 -8.36
N ASN A 62 -14.40 16.11 -8.58
CA ASN A 62 -15.74 16.68 -8.42
C ASN A 62 -16.44 16.21 -7.13
N SER A 63 -15.74 15.56 -6.21
CA SER A 63 -16.38 15.15 -4.96
C SER A 63 -16.59 16.36 -4.06
N SER A 64 -17.83 16.60 -3.67
CA SER A 64 -18.21 17.59 -2.64
C SER A 64 -17.68 17.22 -1.24
N HIS A 65 -17.04 16.06 -1.10
CA HIS A 65 -16.55 15.51 0.15
C HIS A 65 -15.04 15.20 0.05
N PRO A 66 -14.18 16.12 0.53
CA PRO A 66 -12.76 15.85 0.77
C PRO A 66 -12.38 14.81 1.84
N PRO A 67 -13.26 14.30 2.76
CA PRO A 67 -12.82 13.41 3.84
C PRO A 67 -12.56 11.96 3.39
N GLN A 68 -12.56 11.62 2.10
CA GLN A 68 -12.34 10.24 1.63
C GLN A 68 -10.98 9.67 2.06
N CYS A 69 -9.90 10.46 1.97
CA CYS A 69 -8.59 10.04 2.48
C CYS A 69 -8.62 9.81 3.99
N ARG A 70 -9.40 10.63 4.72
CA ARG A 70 -9.56 10.50 6.18
C ARG A 70 -10.38 9.26 6.55
N ALA A 71 -11.42 8.96 5.77
CA ALA A 71 -12.21 7.75 5.93
C ALA A 71 -11.35 6.49 5.66
N LEU A 72 -10.55 6.51 4.59
CA LEU A 72 -9.61 5.43 4.29
C LEU A 72 -8.58 5.23 5.40
N GLU A 73 -8.00 6.31 5.91
CA GLU A 73 -7.08 6.28 7.06
C GLU A 73 -7.74 5.62 8.27
N LEU A 74 -8.95 6.05 8.64
CA LEU A 74 -9.72 5.44 9.74
C LEU A 74 -10.02 3.96 9.49
N CYS A 75 -10.47 3.61 8.28
CA CYS A 75 -10.76 2.21 7.92
C CYS A 75 -9.51 1.33 8.06
N PHE A 76 -8.35 1.84 7.64
CA PHE A 76 -7.10 1.09 7.77
C PHE A 76 -6.64 1.00 9.21
N SER A 77 -6.75 2.06 10.02
CA SER A 77 -6.45 2.01 11.46
C SER A 77 -7.29 0.95 12.17
N VAL A 78 -8.62 0.94 11.95
CA VAL A 78 -9.52 -0.06 12.55
C VAL A 78 -9.21 -1.48 12.06
N ALA A 79 -8.88 -1.63 10.77
CA ALA A 79 -8.53 -2.94 10.23
C ALA A 79 -7.19 -3.46 10.77
N LEU A 80 -6.21 -2.56 11.03
CA LEU A 80 -4.94 -2.90 11.64
C LEU A 80 -5.11 -3.34 13.10
N GLU A 81 -5.95 -2.66 13.87
CA GLU A 81 -6.25 -3.01 15.27
C GLU A 81 -6.93 -4.37 15.40
N ARG A 82 -7.62 -4.83 14.36
CA ARG A 82 -8.26 -6.15 14.31
C ARG A 82 -7.31 -7.28 13.90
N LEU A 83 -6.06 -7.00 13.54
CA LEU A 83 -5.12 -8.04 13.15
C LEU A 83 -4.70 -8.90 14.36
N PRO A 84 -4.42 -10.20 14.15
CA PRO A 84 -3.90 -11.04 15.21
C PRO A 84 -2.55 -10.51 15.73
N THR A 85 -2.49 -10.16 17.02
CA THR A 85 -1.23 -9.81 17.69
C THR A 85 -0.41 -11.08 17.94
N ALA A 86 0.88 -11.04 17.62
CA ALA A 86 1.81 -12.15 17.78
C ALA A 86 2.28 -12.35 19.23
N GLN A 87 1.37 -12.23 20.20
CA GLN A 87 1.65 -12.35 21.64
C GLN A 87 2.23 -13.71 22.04
N ASN A 88 2.19 -14.71 21.14
CA ASN A 88 2.64 -16.08 21.41
C ASN A 88 3.61 -16.63 20.35
N MET A 89 4.22 -15.77 19.52
CA MET A 89 5.26 -16.24 18.59
C MET A 89 6.58 -16.43 19.34
N ALA A 90 7.24 -17.57 19.09
CA ALA A 90 8.53 -17.88 19.69
C ALA A 90 9.57 -16.77 19.41
N PRO A 91 10.42 -16.42 20.39
CA PRO A 91 11.46 -15.42 20.21
C PRO A 91 12.41 -15.88 19.09
N GLY A 92 12.47 -15.11 18.01
CA GLY A 92 13.28 -15.43 16.81
C GLY A 92 12.52 -15.48 15.50
N MET A 93 11.18 -15.43 15.51
CA MET A 93 10.39 -15.16 14.30
C MET A 93 10.38 -13.65 14.02
N GLU A 94 11.41 -13.16 13.35
CA GLU A 94 11.42 -11.86 12.69
C GLU A 94 10.16 -11.69 11.82
N SER A 95 9.50 -10.53 11.92
CA SER A 95 8.20 -10.24 11.28
C SER A 95 8.22 -10.61 9.80
N SER A 96 7.57 -11.73 9.47
CA SER A 96 7.63 -12.27 8.11
C SER A 96 6.75 -11.45 7.16
N ILE A 97 7.13 -11.35 5.88
CA ILE A 97 6.30 -10.72 4.86
C ILE A 97 5.22 -11.71 4.44
N SER A 98 3.96 -11.28 4.39
CA SER A 98 2.85 -12.16 3.99
C SER A 98 2.93 -12.57 2.52
N ASN A 99 2.40 -13.75 2.19
CA ASN A 99 2.38 -14.24 0.80
C ASN A 99 1.65 -13.28 -0.16
N ALA A 100 0.59 -12.62 0.33
CA ALA A 100 -0.14 -11.62 -0.43
C ALA A 100 0.74 -10.41 -0.77
N LEU A 101 1.51 -9.90 0.21
CA LEU A 101 2.43 -8.78 -0.02
C LEU A 101 3.55 -9.18 -0.98
N MET A 102 4.11 -10.38 -0.83
CA MET A 102 5.09 -10.92 -1.78
C MET A 102 4.54 -10.98 -3.22
N ALA A 103 3.29 -11.42 -3.40
CA ALA A 103 2.64 -11.48 -4.70
C ALA A 103 2.44 -10.08 -5.31
N ILE A 104 2.01 -9.10 -4.51
CA ILE A 104 1.88 -7.70 -4.92
C ILE A 104 3.23 -7.13 -5.35
N LEU A 105 4.29 -7.36 -4.56
CA LEU A 105 5.64 -6.89 -4.88
C LEU A 105 6.17 -7.49 -6.19
N LYS A 106 6.00 -8.80 -6.39
CA LYS A 106 6.36 -9.47 -7.65
C LYS A 106 5.58 -8.90 -8.84
N ARG A 107 4.27 -8.65 -8.65
CA ARG A 107 3.44 -8.02 -9.68
C ARG A 107 3.91 -6.61 -10.00
N ALA A 108 4.21 -5.79 -8.98
CA ALA A 108 4.75 -4.46 -9.16
C ALA A 108 6.08 -4.49 -9.93
N GLN A 109 6.99 -5.40 -9.58
CA GLN A 109 8.25 -5.61 -10.30
C GLN A 109 8.01 -5.99 -11.78
N ALA A 110 7.06 -6.90 -12.05
CA ALA A 110 6.70 -7.27 -13.42
C ALA A 110 6.13 -6.08 -14.21
N HIS A 111 5.32 -5.23 -13.56
CA HIS A 111 4.81 -3.99 -14.15
C HIS A 111 5.95 -2.99 -14.47
N GLN A 112 6.93 -2.84 -13.58
CA GLN A 112 8.10 -1.97 -13.83
C GLN A 112 8.92 -2.45 -15.05
N ARG A 113 9.16 -3.77 -15.15
CA ARG A 113 9.93 -4.37 -16.25
C ARG A 113 9.28 -4.24 -17.62
N ARG A 114 7.96 -4.13 -17.70
CA ARG A 114 7.26 -3.99 -18.99
C ARG A 114 7.40 -2.60 -19.61
N GLY A 115 7.94 -1.62 -18.89
CA GLY A 115 7.86 -0.21 -19.28
C GLY A 115 6.40 0.24 -19.25
N TYR A 116 6.14 1.45 -18.79
CA TYR A 116 4.77 1.98 -18.74
C TYR A 116 4.40 2.54 -20.12
N PRO A 117 3.51 1.93 -20.93
CA PRO A 117 2.75 2.71 -21.87
C PRO A 117 1.70 3.48 -21.05
N GLU A 118 1.72 4.79 -21.18
CA GLU A 118 0.73 5.72 -20.64
C GLU A 118 -0.63 5.43 -21.31
N GLN A 119 -1.34 4.38 -20.88
CA GLN A 119 -2.61 4.01 -21.49
C GLN A 119 -3.70 3.78 -20.43
N GLN A 120 -4.70 4.66 -20.53
CA GLN A 120 -6.05 4.64 -19.97
C GLN A 120 -6.32 5.46 -18.70
N HIS A 121 -5.98 6.75 -18.73
CA HIS A 121 -6.93 7.79 -18.28
C HIS A 121 -7.90 8.15 -19.43
N GLN A 122 -8.72 7.21 -19.90
CA GLN A 122 -9.96 7.61 -20.58
C GLN A 122 -11.07 7.72 -19.53
N PRO A 123 -11.59 8.93 -19.24
CA PRO A 123 -12.88 9.04 -18.58
C PRO A 123 -13.93 8.57 -19.59
N LEU A 124 -14.20 7.27 -19.58
CA LEU A 124 -15.34 6.69 -20.30
C LEU A 124 -16.62 7.09 -19.57
N LEU A 125 -17.10 8.34 -19.74
CA LEU A 125 -18.51 8.73 -19.56
C LEU A 125 -18.76 10.11 -20.22
N ALA A 126 -18.67 10.17 -21.55
CA ALA A 126 -19.46 11.13 -22.32
C ALA A 126 -20.78 10.44 -22.68
N VAL A 127 -21.69 10.31 -21.71
CA VAL A 127 -23.11 10.10 -22.03
C VAL A 127 -23.70 11.49 -22.11
N SER A 128 -23.72 12.03 -23.33
CA SER A 128 -24.53 13.21 -23.64
C SER A 128 -25.98 12.83 -23.37
N LEU A 129 -26.56 13.34 -22.29
CA LEU A 129 -28.00 13.35 -22.14
C LEU A 129 -28.56 14.29 -23.22
N SER A 130 -29.39 13.70 -24.06
CA SER A 130 -30.18 14.31 -25.11
C SER A 130 -31.02 15.48 -24.57
N HIS A 131 -31.00 16.60 -25.28
CA HIS A 131 -32.16 17.50 -25.42
C HIS A 131 -32.28 17.89 -26.88
#